data_AF-A0A937PHA4-F1
#
_entry.id   AF-A0A937PHA4-F1
#
_cell.length_a   1.000
_cell.length_b   1.000
_cell.length_c   1.000
_cell.angle_alpha   90.00
_cell.angle_beta   90.00
_cell.angle_gamma   90.00
#
_symmetry.space_group_name_H-M   'P 1'
#
loop_
_entity.id
_entity.type
_entity.pdbx_description
1 polymer ?
#
loop_
_entity_poly.entity_id
_entity_poly.type
_entity_poly.pdbx_seq_one_letter_code
_entity_poly.pdbx_strand_id
1 'polypeptide(L)'
;MQTRKAYREVNPELLYAEIKDFVLKQGASLGEEKMETYALPSDSSSFITRGTLTFRAQDAAGKEKECLRAHVVGSAKTETKLMLDGDDKLFPPEKVSALQADLDFIFGSYEVK
;
A
#
# COMPACT_ATOMS: atom_id res chain seq x y z
N MET A 1 -2.86 5.51 12.88
CA MET A 1 -1.55 5.89 12.31
C MET A 1 -1.69 6.23 10.83
N GLN A 2 -0.78 7.04 10.30
CA GLN A 2 -0.69 7.27 8.86
C GLN A 2 0.78 7.35 8.46
N THR A 3 1.19 6.58 7.45
CA THR A 3 2.53 6.61 6.85
C THR A 3 2.43 6.96 5.38
N ARG A 4 3.30 7.85 4.91
CA ARG A 4 3.37 8.25 3.50
C ARG A 4 4.78 8.00 3.01
N LYS A 5 4.91 7.31 1.87
CA LYS A 5 6.19 7.07 1.18
C LYS A 5 6.04 7.40 -0.30
N ALA A 6 7.12 7.84 -0.93
CA ALA A 6 7.16 8.10 -2.35
C ALA A 6 8.34 7.35 -2.95
N TYR A 7 8.11 6.67 -4.07
CA TYR A 7 9.11 5.89 -4.79
C TYR A 7 9.19 6.38 -6.23
N ARG A 8 10.40 6.39 -6.80
CA ARG A 8 10.64 6.78 -8.19
C ARG A 8 10.99 5.54 -9.02
N GLU A 9 10.47 5.48 -10.25
CA GLU A 9 10.69 4.35 -11.17
C GLU A 9 10.22 2.98 -10.64
N VAL A 10 9.37 2.96 -9.62
CA VAL A 10 8.73 1.73 -9.10
C VAL A 10 7.38 1.54 -9.76
N ASN A 11 7.15 0.35 -10.32
CA ASN A 11 5.86 0.02 -10.92
C ASN A 11 4.77 -0.05 -9.83
N PRO A 12 3.71 0.78 -9.90
CA PRO A 12 2.64 0.80 -8.89
C PRO A 12 1.95 -0.55 -8.71
N GLU A 13 1.81 -1.34 -9.78
CA GLU A 13 1.21 -2.69 -9.71
C GLU A 13 2.08 -3.66 -8.90
N LEU A 14 3.40 -3.56 -9.06
CA LEU A 14 4.36 -4.38 -8.32
C LEU A 14 4.36 -3.97 -6.84
N LEU A 15 4.43 -2.68 -6.54
CA LEU A 15 4.33 -2.18 -5.16
C LEU A 15 3.01 -2.60 -4.50
N TYR A 16 1.91 -2.52 -5.23
CA TYR A 16 0.59 -2.97 -4.77
C TYR A 16 0.59 -4.46 -4.42
N ALA A 17 1.16 -5.31 -5.28
CA ALA A 17 1.24 -6.76 -5.04
C ALA A 17 2.09 -7.09 -3.82
N GLU A 18 3.27 -6.45 -3.67
CA GLU A 18 4.16 -6.65 -2.52
C GLU A 18 3.47 -6.26 -1.21
N ILE A 19 2.81 -5.09 -1.16
CA ILE A 19 2.07 -4.66 0.04
C ILE A 19 0.97 -5.67 0.39
N LYS A 20 0.24 -6.16 -0.61
CA LYS A 20 -0.80 -7.18 -0.40
C LYS A 20 -0.21 -8.43 0.25
N ASP A 21 0.90 -8.95 -0.27
CA ASP A 21 1.55 -10.16 0.25
C ASP A 21 2.08 -9.95 1.68
N PHE A 22 2.77 -8.83 1.94
CA PHE A 22 3.30 -8.55 3.26
C PHE A 22 2.21 -8.38 4.32
N VAL A 23 1.12 -7.68 4.00
CA VAL A 23 0.02 -7.51 4.96
C VAL A 23 -0.69 -8.84 5.23
N LEU A 24 -0.86 -9.69 4.21
CA LEU A 24 -1.38 -11.06 4.37
C LEU A 24 -0.46 -11.91 5.25
N LYS A 25 0.86 -11.83 5.04
CA LYS A 25 1.88 -12.53 5.84
C LYS A 25 1.86 -12.11 7.32
N GLN A 26 1.50 -10.87 7.62
CA GLN A 26 1.32 -10.35 8.98
C GLN A 26 0.00 -10.82 9.65
N GLY A 27 -0.77 -11.66 8.97
CA GLY A 27 -2.00 -12.28 9.48
C GLY A 27 -3.23 -11.38 9.41
N ALA A 28 -3.24 -10.36 8.55
CA ALA A 28 -4.43 -9.58 8.26
C ALA A 28 -5.20 -10.20 7.08
N SER A 29 -6.52 -10.10 7.11
CA SER A 29 -7.38 -10.56 6.03
C SER A 29 -7.54 -9.46 4.99
N LEU A 30 -7.55 -9.84 3.70
CA LEU A 30 -7.89 -8.91 2.64
C LEU A 30 -9.39 -8.57 2.72
N GLY A 31 -9.72 -7.28 2.81
CA GLY A 31 -11.07 -6.76 2.83
C GLY A 31 -11.55 -6.39 1.43
N GLU A 32 -11.29 -5.16 1.01
CA GLU A 32 -11.63 -4.67 -0.32
C GLU A 32 -10.35 -4.37 -1.11
N GLU A 33 -10.33 -4.77 -2.38
CA GLU A 33 -9.24 -4.51 -3.29
C GLU A 33 -9.80 -3.79 -4.52
N LYS A 34 -9.25 -2.61 -4.82
CA LYS A 34 -9.61 -1.79 -5.98
C LYS A 34 -8.35 -1.38 -6.70
N MET A 35 -8.29 -1.68 -7.99
CA MET A 35 -7.23 -1.18 -8.85
C MET A 35 -7.88 -0.50 -10.05
N GLU A 36 -7.55 0.77 -10.25
CA GLU A 36 -8.11 1.62 -11.29
C GLU A 36 -6.96 2.26 -12.07
N THR A 37 -6.94 2.06 -13.37
CA THR A 37 -5.93 2.64 -14.25
C THR A 37 -6.58 3.74 -15.09
N TYR A 38 -6.05 4.95 -14.97
CA TYR A 38 -6.54 6.14 -15.65
C TYR A 38 -5.51 6.60 -16.69
N ALA A 39 -5.96 6.87 -17.91
CA ALA A 39 -5.13 7.55 -18.90
C ALA A 39 -5.03 9.04 -18.54
N LEU A 40 -3.82 9.61 -18.63
CA LEU A 40 -3.64 11.05 -18.44
C LEU A 40 -4.26 11.81 -19.61
N PRO A 41 -5.08 12.85 -19.35
CA PRO A 41 -5.75 13.59 -20.41
C PRO A 41 -4.78 14.38 -21.33
N SER A 42 -3.54 14.61 -20.90
CA SER A 42 -2.52 15.33 -21.69
C SER A 42 -1.58 14.43 -22.50
N ASP A 43 -1.51 13.12 -22.20
CA ASP A 43 -0.55 12.23 -22.86
C ASP A 43 -1.11 10.80 -22.92
N SER A 44 -1.49 10.35 -24.13
CA SER A 44 -2.09 9.02 -24.37
C SER A 44 -1.16 7.84 -24.06
N SER A 45 0.10 8.11 -23.71
CA SER A 45 1.11 7.09 -23.39
C SER A 45 1.48 7.07 -21.89
N SER A 46 0.77 7.85 -21.07
CA SER A 46 1.04 7.98 -19.64
C SER A 46 -0.21 7.57 -18.86
N PHE A 47 -0.06 6.52 -18.06
CA PHE A 47 -1.14 5.95 -17.26
C PHE A 47 -0.84 6.18 -15.77
N ILE A 48 -1.87 6.56 -15.01
CA ILE A 48 -1.84 6.61 -13.56
C ILE A 48 -2.62 5.40 -13.05
N THR A 49 -1.94 4.53 -12.33
CA THR A 49 -2.55 3.41 -11.62
C THR A 49 -2.83 3.84 -10.19
N ARG A 50 -4.06 3.59 -9.76
CA ARG A 50 -4.55 3.81 -8.40
C ARG A 50 -4.99 2.47 -7.82
N GLY A 51 -4.20 1.95 -6.89
CA GLY A 51 -4.52 0.78 -6.10
C GLY A 51 -4.98 1.16 -4.70
N THR A 52 -6.18 0.79 -4.29
CA THR A 52 -6.67 0.88 -2.92
C THR A 52 -6.87 -0.54 -2.38
N LEU A 53 -6.14 -0.86 -1.31
CA LEU A 53 -6.28 -2.10 -0.55
C LEU A 53 -6.79 -1.74 0.84
N THR A 54 -7.82 -2.42 1.30
CA THR A 54 -8.25 -2.39 2.68
C THR A 54 -8.13 -3.78 3.27
N PHE A 55 -7.58 -3.82 4.46
CA PHE A 55 -7.34 -5.02 5.23
C PHE A 55 -8.18 -4.98 6.49
N ARG A 56 -8.69 -6.15 6.84
CA ARG A 56 -9.52 -6.37 8.02
C ARG A 56 -8.78 -7.26 8.99
N ALA A 57 -8.86 -6.92 10.27
CA ALA A 57 -8.42 -7.80 11.34
C ALA A 57 -9.62 -8.12 12.24
N GLN A 58 -9.61 -9.32 12.82
CA GLN A 58 -10.52 -9.64 13.90
C GLN A 58 -10.07 -8.91 15.16
N ASP A 59 -10.93 -8.04 15.67
CA ASP A 59 -10.76 -7.42 16.99
C ASP A 59 -10.92 -8.48 18.10
N ALA A 60 -10.46 -8.18 19.32
CA ALA A 60 -10.66 -9.05 20.50
C ALA A 60 -12.13 -9.41 20.75
N ALA A 61 -13.08 -8.63 20.24
CA ALA A 61 -14.52 -8.90 20.28
C ALA A 61 -15.05 -9.78 19.12
N GLY A 62 -14.19 -10.35 18.27
CA GLY A 62 -14.57 -11.21 17.14
C GLY A 62 -15.23 -10.48 15.96
N LYS A 63 -15.26 -9.14 15.97
CA LYS A 63 -15.74 -8.33 14.84
C LYS A 63 -14.59 -8.03 13.89
N GLU A 64 -14.80 -8.32 12.60
CA GLU A 64 -13.91 -7.86 11.54
C GLU A 64 -14.01 -6.33 11.43
N LYS A 65 -12.92 -5.66 11.74
CA LYS A 65 -12.79 -4.21 11.56
C LYS A 65 -11.67 -3.92 10.58
N GLU A 66 -11.84 -2.85 9.81
CA GLU A 66 -10.77 -2.31 8.97
C GLU A 66 -9.59 -1.92 9.88
N CYS A 67 -8.45 -2.57 9.65
CA CYS A 67 -7.25 -2.41 10.47
C CYS A 67 -6.19 -1.57 9.75
N LEU A 68 -6.10 -1.73 8.43
CA LEU A 68 -5.12 -1.06 7.58
C LEU A 68 -5.73 -0.80 6.20
N ARG A 69 -5.35 0.32 5.61
CA ARG A 69 -5.69 0.74 4.26
C ARG A 69 -4.42 1.19 3.57
N ALA A 70 -4.06 0.52 2.49
CA ALA A 70 -2.99 0.94 1.61
C ALA A 70 -3.56 1.62 0.37
N HIS A 71 -3.01 2.78 0.03
CA HIS A 71 -3.38 3.53 -1.15
C HIS A 71 -2.10 3.80 -1.94
N VAL A 72 -2.00 3.15 -3.10
CA VAL A 72 -0.91 3.32 -4.06
C VAL A 72 -1.46 4.16 -5.21
N VAL A 73 -0.80 5.27 -5.52
CA VAL A 73 -1.12 6.10 -6.69
C VAL A 73 0.17 6.45 -7.38
N GLY A 74 0.30 6.06 -8.64
CA GLY A 74 1.55 6.30 -9.35
C GLY A 74 1.51 6.00 -10.83
N SER A 75 2.60 6.35 -11.49
CA SER A 75 2.90 5.89 -12.84
C SER A 75 4.30 5.29 -12.85
N ALA A 76 4.48 4.19 -13.58
CA ALA A 76 5.79 3.59 -13.77
C ALA A 76 6.82 4.55 -14.39
N LYS A 77 6.36 5.58 -15.12
CA LYS A 77 7.23 6.59 -15.76
C LYS A 77 7.61 7.76 -14.87
N THR A 78 6.90 8.00 -13.78
CA THR A 78 7.12 9.18 -12.94
C THR A 78 7.44 8.76 -11.51
N GLU A 79 6.43 8.80 -10.64
CA GLU A 79 6.54 8.51 -9.23
C GLU A 79 5.34 7.69 -8.80
N THR A 80 5.58 6.80 -7.85
CA THR A 80 4.59 5.98 -7.18
C THR A 80 4.53 6.38 -5.72
N LYS A 81 3.39 6.93 -5.32
CA LYS A 81 3.12 7.37 -3.96
C LYS A 81 2.34 6.29 -3.23
N LEU A 82 2.80 5.97 -2.04
CA LEU A 82 2.18 5.04 -1.12
C LEU A 82 1.67 5.82 0.09
N MET A 83 0.42 5.59 0.46
CA MET A 83 -0.17 6.05 1.70
C MET A 83 -0.77 4.86 2.44
N LEU A 84 -0.24 4.57 3.61
CA LEU A 84 -0.75 3.57 4.53
C LEU A 84 -1.49 4.30 5.65
N ASP A 85 -2.75 3.99 5.84
CA ASP A 85 -3.59 4.52 6.90
C ASP A 85 -4.11 3.33 7.72
N GLY A 86 -4.04 3.36 9.05
CA GLY A 86 -4.44 2.20 9.85
C GLY A 86 -4.75 2.56 11.28
N ASP A 87 -5.45 1.66 11.98
CA ASP A 87 -5.77 1.81 13.39
C ASP A 87 -4.78 1.01 14.25
N ASP A 88 -4.04 1.72 15.12
CA ASP A 88 -3.00 1.15 15.97
C ASP A 88 -3.55 0.09 16.94
N LYS A 89 -4.85 0.17 17.27
CA LYS A 89 -5.52 -0.77 18.17
C LYS A 89 -5.75 -2.14 17.52
N LEU A 90 -5.92 -2.18 16.20
CA LEU A 90 -6.21 -3.39 15.43
C LEU A 90 -4.96 -3.91 14.71
N PHE A 91 -4.05 -3.01 14.37
CA PHE A 91 -2.82 -3.32 13.67
C PHE A 91 -1.65 -2.66 14.42
N PRO A 92 -0.96 -3.41 15.30
CA PRO A 92 0.06 -2.84 16.16
C PRO A 92 1.23 -2.27 15.35
N PRO A 93 1.89 -1.22 15.85
CA PRO A 93 2.93 -0.50 15.14
C PRO A 93 4.16 -1.37 14.82
N GLU A 94 4.36 -2.48 15.54
CA GLU A 94 5.41 -3.48 15.25
C GLU A 94 5.21 -4.15 13.88
N LYS A 95 3.98 -4.55 13.54
CA LYS A 95 3.67 -5.16 12.23
C LYS A 95 3.84 -4.17 11.09
N VAL A 96 3.54 -2.91 11.37
CA VAL A 96 3.70 -1.80 10.43
C VAL A 96 5.17 -1.52 10.20
N SER A 97 5.96 -1.50 11.27
CA SER A 97 7.40 -1.30 11.20
C SER A 97 8.06 -2.45 10.44
N ALA A 98 7.61 -3.70 10.65
CA ALA A 98 8.04 -4.85 9.86
C ALA A 98 7.70 -4.68 8.37
N LEU A 99 6.44 -4.32 8.05
CA LEU A 99 6.01 -4.03 6.68
C LEU A 99 6.86 -2.92 6.03
N GLN A 100 7.13 -1.85 6.77
CA GLN A 100 7.96 -0.76 6.29
C GLN A 100 9.40 -1.18 6.06
N ALA A 101 9.95 -2.05 6.93
CA ALA A 101 11.30 -2.59 6.78
C ALA A 101 11.41 -3.53 5.58
N ASP A 102 10.42 -4.38 5.34
CA ASP A 102 10.34 -5.24 4.15
C ASP A 102 10.26 -4.38 2.87
N LEU A 103 9.43 -3.33 2.88
CA LEU A 103 9.33 -2.37 1.77
C LEU A 103 10.62 -1.58 1.57
N ASP A 104 11.29 -1.16 2.64
CA ASP A 104 12.59 -0.47 2.57
C ASP A 104 13.70 -1.38 2.05
N PHE A 105 13.64 -2.66 2.38
CA PHE A 105 14.60 -3.64 1.86
C PHE A 105 14.45 -3.84 0.34
N ILE A 106 13.23 -3.87 -0.19
CA ILE A 106 12.97 -4.06 -1.63
C ILE A 106 13.07 -2.74 -2.42
N PHE A 107 12.45 -1.69 -1.90
CA PHE A 107 12.26 -0.41 -2.60
C PHE A 107 13.06 0.75 -2.02
N GLY A 108 13.84 0.56 -0.95
CA GLY A 108 14.59 1.64 -0.31
C GLY A 108 15.59 2.32 -1.24
N SER A 109 16.13 1.59 -2.23
CA SER A 109 16.97 2.15 -3.30
C SER A 109 16.22 3.11 -4.24
N TYR A 110 14.90 3.02 -4.29
CA TYR A 110 14.00 3.81 -5.14
C TYR A 110 13.19 4.84 -4.34
N GLU A 111 13.30 4.85 -3.02
CA GLU A 111 12.59 5.80 -2.17
C GLU A 111 13.13 7.22 -2.40
N VAL A 112 12.20 8.15 -2.65
CA VAL A 112 12.51 9.57 -2.77
C VAL A 112 12.49 10.15 -1.36
N LYS A 113 13.68 10.44 -0.82
CA LYS A 113 13.86 11.11 0.48
C LYS A 113 13.46 12.59 0.45
#